data_AF-A0AAD8EJF9-F1
#
_entry.id   AF-A0AAD8EJF9-F1
#
_cell.length_a   1.000
_cell.length_b   1.000
_cell.length_c   1.000
_cell.angle_alpha   90.00
_cell.angle_beta   90.00
_cell.angle_gamma   90.00
#
_symmetry.space_group_name_H-M   'P 1'
#
loop_
_entity.id
_entity.type
_entity.pdbx_description
1 polymer ?
#
loop_
_entity_poly.entity_id
_entity_poly.type
_entity_poly.pdbx_seq_one_letter_code
_entity_poly.pdbx_strand_id
1 'polypeptide(L)'
;MSYTVKPRDVSPLVKKLRNFLLGREHKNALRFGEGLSARTQPPPDLPEGPAHKLAANYYYARDGRREVKHPAVLADETPVISAGSSQAITSGSAASERPRKPPVPGRIWQWD
;
A
#
# COMPACT_ATOMS: atom_id res chain seq x y z
N MET A 1 6.32 19.75 -24.51
CA MET A 1 5.31 20.82 -24.30
C MET A 1 5.75 22.07 -25.04
N SER A 2 5.01 22.45 -26.09
CA SER A 2 5.15 23.77 -26.71
C SER A 2 4.30 24.76 -25.93
N TYR A 3 4.93 25.73 -25.30
CA TYR A 3 4.24 26.85 -24.67
C TYR A 3 3.76 27.82 -25.74
N THR A 4 2.54 28.33 -25.61
CA THR A 4 2.00 29.40 -26.48
C THR A 4 2.75 30.70 -26.23
N VAL A 5 3.02 31.01 -24.95
CA VAL A 5 3.89 32.11 -24.54
C VAL A 5 5.19 31.57 -23.95
N LYS A 6 6.32 32.00 -24.49
CA LYS A 6 7.65 31.57 -24.00
C LYS A 6 7.78 31.82 -22.49
N PRO A 7 8.09 30.79 -21.67
CA PRO A 7 8.28 30.95 -20.24
C PRO A 7 9.36 31.98 -19.92
N ARG A 8 9.13 32.77 -18.86
CA ARG A 8 10.09 33.76 -18.39
C ARG A 8 11.41 33.08 -17.98
N ASP A 9 12.51 33.56 -18.53
CA ASP A 9 13.88 33.17 -18.18
C ASP A 9 14.69 34.44 -17.88
N VAL A 10 15.91 34.28 -17.39
CA VAL A 10 16.83 35.39 -17.12
C VAL A 10 17.33 36.04 -18.42
N SER A 11 17.94 37.22 -18.31
CA SER A 11 18.50 37.92 -19.47
C SER A 11 19.56 37.06 -20.19
N PRO A 12 19.76 37.22 -21.51
CA PRO A 12 20.65 36.37 -22.28
C PRO A 12 22.10 36.32 -21.75
N LEU A 13 22.62 37.43 -21.21
CA LEU A 13 23.96 37.49 -20.63
C LEU A 13 24.07 36.65 -19.36
N VAL A 14 23.10 36.78 -18.45
CA VAL A 14 23.05 35.98 -17.21
C VAL A 14 22.83 34.50 -17.52
N LYS A 15 22.03 34.19 -18.56
CA LYS A 15 21.82 32.80 -19.02
C LYS A 15 23.12 32.15 -19.49
N LYS A 16 23.95 32.87 -20.26
CA LYS A 16 25.25 32.37 -20.72
C LYS A 16 26.22 32.15 -19.55
N LEU A 17 26.30 33.12 -18.64
CA LEU A 17 27.12 32.99 -17.42
C LEU A 17 26.68 31.77 -16.59
N ARG A 18 25.38 31.60 -16.37
CA ARG A 18 24.81 30.46 -15.63
C ARG A 18 25.16 29.12 -16.30
N ASN A 19 24.97 29.01 -17.62
CA ASN A 19 25.25 27.77 -18.34
C ASN A 19 26.75 27.45 -18.35
N PHE A 20 27.61 28.47 -18.41
CA PHE A 20 29.06 28.33 -18.31
C PHE A 20 29.47 27.78 -16.93
N LEU A 21 29.01 28.39 -15.84
CA LEU A 21 29.32 27.95 -14.47
C LEU A 21 28.74 26.57 -14.14
N LEU A 22 27.61 26.19 -14.74
CA LEU A 22 26.98 24.88 -14.56
C LEU A 22 27.63 23.77 -15.41
N GLY A 23 28.42 24.10 -16.43
CA GLY A 23 28.96 23.13 -17.40
C GLY A 23 27.88 22.42 -18.24
N ARG A 24 26.63 22.91 -18.22
CA ARG A 24 25.49 22.35 -18.93
C ARG A 24 24.41 23.38 -19.18
N GLU A 25 23.49 23.10 -20.10
CA GLU A 25 22.29 23.92 -20.26
C GLU A 25 21.39 23.79 -19.02
N HIS A 26 21.07 24.94 -18.41
CA HIS A 26 20.17 24.98 -17.27
C HIS A 26 18.74 24.60 -17.66
N LYS A 27 18.20 23.54 -17.04
CA LYS A 27 16.79 23.16 -17.11
C LYS A 27 16.00 23.89 -16.03
N ASN A 28 15.03 24.72 -16.43
CA ASN A 28 14.20 25.48 -15.51
C ASN A 28 13.25 24.54 -14.75
N ALA A 29 13.31 24.55 -13.42
CA ALA A 29 12.44 23.76 -12.53
C ALA A 29 11.17 24.51 -12.11
N LEU A 30 11.04 25.79 -12.49
CA LEU A 30 9.86 26.58 -12.20
C LEU A 30 8.66 26.08 -13.00
N ARG A 31 7.48 26.17 -12.37
CA ARG A 31 6.21 25.81 -12.97
C ARG A 31 5.54 27.06 -13.53
N PHE A 32 5.16 27.00 -14.80
CA PHE A 32 4.47 28.08 -15.50
C PHE A 32 3.01 27.71 -15.73
N GLY A 33 2.13 28.70 -15.83
CA GLY A 33 0.68 28.48 -15.89
C GLY A 33 0.24 27.51 -16.99
N GLU A 34 0.79 27.63 -18.19
CA GLU A 34 0.48 26.73 -19.33
C GLU A 34 0.99 25.29 -19.15
N GLY A 35 2.00 25.08 -18.30
CA GLY A 35 2.52 23.75 -17.98
C GLY A 35 1.82 23.11 -16.77
N LEU A 36 0.85 23.80 -16.19
CA LEU A 36 0.06 23.35 -15.06
C LEU A 36 -1.39 23.15 -15.48
N SER A 37 -2.09 22.25 -14.78
CA SER A 37 -3.54 22.22 -14.84
C SER A 37 -4.12 23.53 -14.30
N ALA A 38 -5.29 23.93 -14.82
CA ALA A 38 -6.01 25.09 -14.33
C ALA A 38 -6.30 24.96 -12.82
N ARG A 39 -6.36 26.10 -12.11
CA ARG A 39 -6.74 26.09 -10.68
C ARG A 39 -8.21 25.74 -10.48
N THR A 40 -9.05 26.13 -11.42
CA THR A 40 -10.47 25.79 -11.44
C THR A 40 -10.65 24.55 -12.31
N GLN A 41 -11.24 23.51 -11.72
CA GLN A 41 -11.56 22.26 -12.40
C GLN A 41 -13.08 22.14 -12.55
N PRO A 42 -13.58 21.52 -13.62
CA PRO A 42 -15.00 21.19 -13.74
C PRO A 42 -15.41 20.21 -12.62
N PRO A 43 -16.70 20.17 -12.24
CA PRO A 43 -17.18 19.18 -11.28
C PRO A 43 -16.91 17.76 -11.81
N PRO A 44 -16.27 16.87 -11.03
CA PRO A 44 -16.00 15.51 -11.46
C PRO A 44 -17.24 14.61 -11.31
N ASP A 45 -17.35 13.62 -12.18
CA ASP A 45 -18.27 12.49 -12.04
C ASP A 45 -17.46 11.24 -11.67
N LEU A 46 -17.54 10.81 -10.40
CA LEU A 46 -16.71 9.73 -9.86
C LEU A 46 -17.45 8.40 -9.94
N PRO A 47 -16.78 7.30 -10.32
CA PRO A 47 -17.40 5.99 -10.33
C PRO A 47 -17.75 5.55 -8.90
N GLU A 48 -18.83 4.80 -8.80
CA GLU A 48 -19.32 4.28 -7.53
C GLU A 48 -18.43 3.14 -6.99
N GLY A 49 -18.47 2.94 -5.68
CA GLY A 49 -17.77 1.84 -5.02
C GLY A 49 -18.44 0.48 -5.23
N PRO A 50 -17.74 -0.64 -4.92
CA PRO A 50 -18.24 -2.00 -5.17
C PRO A 50 -19.49 -2.39 -4.34
N ALA A 51 -19.78 -1.63 -3.28
CA ALA A 51 -20.94 -1.81 -2.43
C ALA A 51 -22.11 -0.88 -2.79
N HIS A 52 -22.08 -0.20 -3.93
CA HIS A 52 -23.24 0.55 -4.44
C HIS A 52 -24.14 -0.38 -5.28
N LYS A 53 -24.83 -1.29 -4.58
CA LYS A 53 -25.70 -2.31 -5.18
C LYS A 53 -27.10 -2.21 -4.57
N LEU A 54 -28.12 -2.28 -5.42
CA LEU A 54 -29.53 -2.17 -5.03
C LEU A 54 -30.07 -3.42 -4.33
N ALA A 55 -29.53 -4.60 -4.63
CA ALA A 55 -29.96 -5.88 -4.07
C ALA A 55 -28.75 -6.75 -3.69
N ALA A 56 -28.99 -7.76 -2.83
CA ALA A 56 -27.98 -8.72 -2.38
C ALA A 56 -26.71 -8.04 -1.80
N ASN A 57 -26.89 -7.00 -0.99
CA ASN A 57 -25.81 -6.16 -0.46
C ASN A 57 -25.96 -5.89 1.04
N TYR A 58 -26.36 -6.92 1.78
CA TYR A 58 -26.51 -6.82 3.22
C TYR A 58 -25.15 -6.57 3.89
N TYR A 59 -25.11 -5.61 4.83
CA TYR A 59 -23.86 -5.23 5.50
C TYR A 59 -23.23 -6.37 6.29
N TYR A 60 -24.03 -7.28 6.88
CA TYR A 60 -23.52 -8.40 7.68
C TYR A 60 -22.59 -9.33 6.89
N ALA A 61 -22.78 -9.44 5.57
CA ALA A 61 -21.99 -10.33 4.71
C ALA A 61 -20.63 -9.72 4.28
N ARG A 62 -20.36 -8.47 4.64
CA ARG A 62 -19.13 -7.73 4.27
C ARG A 62 -18.52 -6.95 5.43
N ASP A 63 -19.00 -7.17 6.65
CA ASP A 63 -18.50 -6.51 7.86
C ASP A 63 -17.26 -7.24 8.39
N GLY A 64 -16.12 -7.03 7.73
CA GLY A 64 -14.84 -7.63 8.13
C GLY A 64 -14.39 -7.24 9.55
N ARG A 65 -14.89 -6.12 10.11
CA ARG A 65 -14.61 -5.75 11.51
C ARG A 65 -15.20 -6.76 12.49
N ARG A 66 -16.31 -7.42 12.14
CA ARG A 66 -16.95 -8.46 12.98
C ARG A 66 -16.41 -9.86 12.72
N GLU A 67 -15.63 -10.04 11.66
CA GLU A 67 -14.96 -11.32 11.35
C GLU A 67 -13.67 -11.52 12.16
N VAL A 68 -13.17 -10.45 12.78
CA VAL A 68 -11.98 -10.49 13.65
C VAL A 68 -12.25 -11.40 14.85
N LYS A 69 -11.53 -12.53 14.91
CA LYS A 69 -11.54 -13.45 16.04
C LYS A 69 -10.43 -13.08 17.02
N HIS A 70 -10.61 -13.52 18.27
CA HIS A 70 -9.51 -13.44 19.24
C HIS A 70 -8.30 -14.25 18.75
N PRO A 71 -7.08 -13.85 19.13
CA PRO A 71 -5.88 -14.61 18.80
C PRO A 71 -5.99 -16.06 19.27
N ALA A 72 -5.47 -16.98 18.47
CA ALA A 72 -5.36 -18.37 18.88
C ALA A 72 -4.30 -18.50 19.98
N VAL A 73 -4.70 -19.03 21.14
CA VAL A 73 -3.78 -19.37 22.22
C VAL A 73 -3.05 -20.66 21.85
N LEU A 74 -1.71 -20.62 21.80
CA LEU A 74 -0.87 -21.78 21.46
C LEU A 74 -0.36 -22.52 22.71
N ALA A 75 -0.17 -21.80 23.82
CA ALA A 75 0.19 -22.34 25.12
C ALA A 75 -0.28 -21.37 26.20
N ASP A 76 -0.97 -21.88 27.22
CA ASP A 76 -1.39 -21.14 28.42
C ASP A 76 -0.89 -21.91 29.65
N GLU A 77 -0.40 -21.18 30.66
CA GLU A 77 0.08 -21.76 31.94
C GLU A 77 -1.03 -21.93 32.98
N THR A 78 -2.29 -21.62 32.61
CA THR A 78 -3.44 -21.74 33.52
C THR A 78 -3.95 -23.18 33.60
N PRO A 79 -4.17 -23.75 34.80
CA PRO A 79 -4.74 -25.08 34.94
C PRO A 79 -6.19 -25.12 34.44
N VAL A 80 -6.44 -25.87 33.36
CA VAL A 80 -7.77 -26.01 32.75
C VAL A 80 -8.61 -27.03 33.53
N ILE A 81 -9.73 -26.60 34.13
CA ILE A 81 -10.80 -27.52 34.55
C ILE A 81 -11.70 -27.76 33.33
N SER A 82 -11.73 -29.01 32.85
CA SER A 82 -12.50 -29.42 31.66
C SER A 82 -14.00 -29.23 31.89
N ALA A 83 -14.60 -28.23 31.24
CA ALA A 83 -16.04 -28.17 31.04
C ALA A 83 -16.36 -28.62 29.61
N GLY A 84 -17.01 -29.79 29.55
CA GLY A 84 -17.67 -30.43 28.41
C GLY A 84 -17.57 -29.80 27.02
N SER A 85 -17.03 -30.59 26.10
CA SER A 85 -17.11 -30.44 24.64
C SER A 85 -16.34 -29.26 24.03
N SER A 86 -15.05 -29.46 23.83
CA SER A 86 -14.33 -28.84 22.72
C SER A 86 -13.28 -29.84 22.28
N GLN A 87 -13.27 -30.18 20.99
CA GLN A 87 -12.29 -31.06 20.38
C GLN A 87 -10.91 -30.65 20.88
N ALA A 88 -10.35 -31.48 21.76
CA ALA A 88 -8.95 -31.40 22.11
C ALA A 88 -8.21 -31.54 20.78
N ILE A 89 -7.51 -30.49 20.37
CA ILE A 89 -6.43 -30.63 19.41
C ILE A 89 -5.43 -31.51 20.14
N THR A 90 -5.51 -32.82 19.90
CA THR A 90 -4.58 -33.80 20.44
C THR A 90 -3.18 -33.35 20.06
N SER A 91 -2.47 -32.80 21.02
CA SER A 91 -1.03 -32.63 21.04
C SER A 91 -0.41 -34.01 20.95
N GLY A 92 -0.33 -34.55 19.74
CA GLY A 92 0.05 -35.95 19.55
C GLY A 92 -0.35 -36.56 18.22
N SER A 93 -0.39 -35.79 17.12
CA SER A 93 -0.25 -36.42 15.81
C SER A 93 1.19 -36.92 15.69
N ALA A 94 1.36 -38.23 15.92
CA ALA A 94 2.57 -39.03 15.81
C ALA A 94 3.72 -38.35 15.04
N ALA A 95 4.81 -38.12 15.75
CA ALA A 95 6.08 -37.73 15.17
C ALA A 95 6.53 -38.83 14.19
N SER A 96 6.30 -38.60 12.90
CA SER A 96 6.94 -39.37 11.84
C SER A 96 8.47 -39.22 11.96
N GLU A 97 9.17 -40.35 12.08
CA GLU A 97 10.61 -40.56 12.33
C GLU A 97 11.56 -40.01 11.24
N ARG A 98 11.40 -38.76 10.82
CA ARG A 98 12.39 -38.07 9.97
C ARG A 98 12.88 -36.81 10.69
N PRO A 99 14.19 -36.51 10.67
CA PRO A 99 14.70 -35.29 11.28
C PRO A 99 14.11 -34.08 10.55
N ARG A 100 13.11 -33.44 11.16
CA ARG A 100 12.50 -32.22 10.63
C ARG A 100 13.44 -31.06 10.95
N LYS A 101 13.81 -30.29 9.93
CA LYS A 101 14.49 -29.00 10.11
C LYS A 101 13.66 -28.13 11.07
N PRO A 102 14.28 -27.30 11.91
CA PRO A 102 13.54 -26.42 12.81
C PRO A 102 12.55 -25.57 12.01
N PRO A 103 11.33 -25.33 12.53
CA PRO A 103 10.35 -24.50 11.83
C PRO A 103 10.91 -23.09 11.67
N VAL A 104 10.82 -22.55 10.44
CA VAL A 104 11.16 -21.17 10.13
C VAL A 104 9.88 -20.36 9.90
N PRO A 105 9.83 -19.07 10.27
CA PRO A 105 8.60 -18.26 10.18
C PRO A 105 8.14 -17.98 8.74
N GLY A 106 8.99 -18.16 7.74
CA GLY A 106 8.69 -17.90 6.33
C GLY A 106 9.84 -18.26 5.40
N ARG A 107 9.65 -18.01 4.10
CA ARG A 107 10.71 -18.22 3.09
C ARG A 107 11.62 -16.99 3.03
N ILE A 108 12.92 -17.23 2.89
CA ILE A 108 13.91 -16.18 2.61
C ILE A 108 13.95 -15.96 1.10
N TRP A 109 13.78 -14.70 0.66
CA TRP A 109 13.83 -14.32 -0.75
C TRP A 109 15.12 -13.54 -1.04
N GLN A 110 15.81 -13.89 -2.13
CA GLN A 110 16.88 -13.08 -2.71
C GLN A 110 16.26 -12.30 -3.87
N TRP A 111 16.39 -10.97 -3.84
CA TRP A 111 15.70 -10.05 -4.75
C TRP A 111 16.55 -9.66 -5.96
N ASP A 112 17.75 -10.25 -6.08
CA ASP A 112 18.74 -10.02 -7.12
C ASP A 112 18.70 -11.11 -8.21
#